data_AF-A0A2S6T0U3-F1
#
_entry.id   AF-A0A2S6T0U3-F1
#
_cell.length_a   1.000
_cell.length_b   1.000
_cell.length_c   1.000
_cell.angle_alpha   90.00
_cell.angle_beta   90.00
_cell.angle_gamma   90.00
#
_symmetry.space_group_name_H-M   'P 1'
#
loop_
_entity.id
_entity.type
_entity.pdbx_description
1 polymer ?
#
loop_
_entity_poly.entity_id
_entity_poly.type
_entity_poly.pdbx_seq_one_letter_code
_entity_poly.pdbx_strand_id
1 'polypeptide(L)' 'MSIIGDYFKQHKVTHTFDSCQWPIGDPQEKDFHFCAADTVSGKPYCQEHCDIAYIDEKELKKEKEAQKQKRIAA' A
#
# COMPACT_ATOMS: atom_id res chain seq x y z
N MET A 1 21.19 14.55 25.74
CA MET A 1 21.53 14.73 24.31
C MET A 1 21.64 13.34 23.70
N SER A 2 20.51 12.78 23.24
CA SER A 2 20.46 11.39 22.74
C SER A 2 20.71 11.38 21.24
N ILE A 3 21.98 11.23 20.88
CA ILE A 3 22.50 11.13 19.50
C ILE A 3 21.72 10.09 18.66
N ILE A 4 21.18 9.05 19.30
CA ILE A 4 20.39 7.99 18.67
C ILE A 4 18.99 8.47 18.25
N GLY A 5 18.37 9.39 18.99
CA GLY A 5 17.03 9.91 18.69
C GLY A 5 17.01 10.83 17.47
N ASP A 6 18.08 11.61 17.28
CA ASP A 6 18.24 12.50 16.13
C ASP A 6 18.52 11.72 14.84
N TYR A 7 19.24 10.59 14.93
CA TYR A 7 19.55 9.73 13.78
C TYR A 7 18.29 9.15 13.12
N PHE A 8 17.34 8.64 13.90
CA PHE A 8 16.06 8.14 13.36
C PHE A 8 15.19 9.22 12.73
N LYS A 9 15.34 10.48 13.16
CA LYS A 9 14.62 11.62 12.58
C LYS A 9 15.26 12.10 11.28
N GLN A 10 16.60 12.06 11.20
CA GLN A 10 17.38 12.48 10.05
C GLN A 10 17.41 11.45 8.91
N HIS A 11 17.22 10.15 9.21
CA HIS A 11 17.24 9.07 8.22
C HIS A 11 15.84 8.53 7.85
N LYS A 12 14.77 9.31 8.05
CA LYS A 12 13.48 8.99 7.43
C LYS A 12 13.60 9.25 5.93
N VAL A 13 13.80 8.19 5.16
CA VAL A 13 13.70 8.25 3.70
C VAL A 13 12.24 8.50 3.35
N THR A 14 11.85 9.77 3.22
CA THR A 14 10.51 10.17 2.77
C THR A 14 10.51 10.10 1.25
N HIS A 15 10.24 8.93 0.69
CA HIS A 15 10.02 8.82 -0.74
C HIS A 15 8.72 9.53 -1.11
N THR A 16 8.86 10.64 -1.85
CA THR A 16 7.74 11.34 -2.48
C THR A 16 7.78 10.98 -3.96
N PHE A 17 6.63 10.64 -4.53
CA PHE A 17 6.50 10.22 -5.92
C PHE A 17 5.44 11.08 -6.59
N ASP A 18 5.78 11.66 -7.73
CA ASP A 18 4.84 12.46 -8.54
C ASP A 18 3.88 11.57 -9.35
N SER A 19 4.24 10.31 -9.58
CA SER A 19 3.45 9.36 -10.38
C SER A 19 3.27 8.01 -9.69
N CYS A 20 2.16 7.34 -10.01
CA CYS A 20 1.73 6.10 -9.38
C CYS A 20 2.74 4.96 -9.63
N GLN A 21 3.24 4.39 -8.54
CA GLN A 21 4.24 3.32 -8.52
C GLN A 21 3.63 1.91 -8.54
N TRP A 22 2.40 1.75 -9.07
CA TRP A 22 1.78 0.43 -9.15
C TRP A 22 2.36 -0.37 -10.32
N PRO A 23 2.94 -1.57 -10.07
CA PRO A 23 3.54 -2.38 -11.11
C PRO A 23 2.46 -3.05 -11.97
N ILE A 24 2.63 -2.97 -13.29
CA ILE A 24 1.76 -3.62 -14.27
C ILE A 24 2.61 -4.58 -15.09
N GLY A 25 2.25 -5.86 -15.06
CA GLY A 25 2.98 -6.95 -15.72
C GLY A 25 4.03 -7.62 -14.85
N ASP A 26 4.76 -8.58 -15.43
CA ASP A 26 5.88 -9.27 -14.79
C ASP A 26 7.19 -8.50 -15.05
N PRO A 27 8.03 -8.23 -14.05
CA PRO A 27 9.30 -7.50 -14.22
C PRO A 27 10.28 -8.08 -15.25
N GLN A 28 10.12 -9.34 -15.65
CA GLN A 28 10.96 -9.99 -16.66
C GLN A 28 10.43 -9.79 -18.09
N GLU A 29 9.20 -9.29 -18.23
CA GLU A 29 8.55 -9.06 -19.52
C GLU A 29 8.80 -7.65 -20.04
N LYS A 30 8.82 -7.50 -21.36
CA LYS A 30 9.10 -6.21 -22.02
C LYS A 30 8.04 -5.15 -21.77
N ASP A 31 6.82 -5.59 -21.49
CA ASP A 31 5.67 -4.72 -21.27
C ASP A 31 5.53 -4.29 -19.80
N PHE A 32 6.52 -4.61 -18.95
CA PHE A 32 6.52 -4.15 -17.57
C PHE A 32 6.60 -2.62 -17.50
N HIS A 33 5.64 -2.01 -16.80
CA HIS A 33 5.62 -0.59 -16.55
C HIS A 33 4.90 -0.26 -15.24
N PHE A 34 5.00 1.01 -14.81
CA PHE A 34 4.22 1.55 -13.70
C PHE A 34 3.03 2.34 -14.23
N CYS A 35 1.94 2.38 -13.46
CA CYS A 35 0.69 3.05 -13.84
C CYS A 35 0.86 4.51 -14.29
N ALA A 36 1.79 5.26 -13.68
CA ALA A 36 2.11 6.64 -14.04
C ALA A 36 0.99 7.71 -13.87
N ALA A 37 -0.20 7.33 -13.37
CA ALA A 37 -1.24 8.28 -12.99
C ALA A 37 -0.83 9.14 -11.77
N ASP A 38 -1.51 10.27 -11.54
CA ASP A 38 -1.22 11.15 -10.40
C ASP A 38 -1.37 10.43 -9.06
N THR A 39 -0.42 10.66 -8.16
CA THR A 39 -0.44 10.07 -6.82
C THR A 39 -1.41 10.79 -5.88
N VAL A 40 -1.96 10.03 -4.95
CA VAL A 40 -2.66 10.61 -3.79
C VAL A 40 -1.61 11.21 -2.86
N SER A 41 -1.85 12.43 -2.36
CA SER A 41 -0.93 13.14 -1.47
C SER A 41 -0.47 12.26 -0.30
N GLY A 42 0.85 12.08 -0.19
CA GLY A 42 1.49 11.29 0.87
C GLY A 42 1.44 9.77 0.66
N LYS A 43 0.97 9.30 -0.50
CA LYS A 43 0.95 7.89 -0.89
C LYS A 43 1.67 7.69 -2.24
N PRO A 44 2.23 6.50 -2.50
CA PRO A 44 2.94 6.22 -3.76
C PRO A 44 2.00 5.83 -4.93
N TYR A 45 0.69 5.76 -4.70
CA TYR A 45 -0.28 5.24 -5.65
C TYR A 45 -1.37 6.27 -5.98
N CYS A 46 -1.99 6.15 -7.16
CA CYS A 46 -3.22 6.86 -7.51
C CYS A 46 -4.40 6.30 -6.69
N GLN A 47 -5.58 6.91 -6.80
CA GLN A 47 -6.75 6.51 -6.01
C GLN A 47 -7.14 5.04 -6.24
N GLU A 48 -7.24 4.62 -7.51
CA GLU A 48 -7.62 3.24 -7.87
C GLU A 48 -6.66 2.21 -7.27
N HIS A 49 -5.36 2.44 -7.41
CA HIS A 49 -4.35 1.54 -6.85
C HIS A 49 -4.22 1.65 -5.32
N CYS A 50 -4.64 2.76 -4.70
CA CYS A 50 -4.79 2.82 -3.25
C CYS A 50 -5.89 1.89 -2.77
N ASP A 51 -7.02 1.84 -3.46
CA ASP A 51 -8.16 0.99 -3.09
C ASP A 51 -7.82 -0.51 -3.19
N ILE A 52 -6.90 -0.86 -4.09
CA ILE A 52 -6.35 -2.22 -4.20
C ILE A 52 -5.28 -2.49 -3.13
N ALA A 53 -4.35 -1.55 -2.93
CA ALA A 53 -3.20 -1.73 -2.04
C ALA A 53 -3.58 -1.77 -0.55
N TYR A 54 -4.57 -0.97 -0.16
CA TYR A 54 -4.93 -0.74 1.24
C TYR A 54 -6.29 -1.35 1.55
N ILE A 55 -6.28 -2.43 2.33
CA ILE A 55 -7.50 -3.03 2.87
C ILE A 55 -7.85 -2.31 4.17
N ASP A 56 -9.11 -1.93 4.34
CA ASP A 56 -9.61 -1.41 5.61
C ASP A 56 -9.65 -2.53 6.66
N GLU A 57 -9.00 -2.30 7.81
CA GLU A 57 -8.90 -3.30 8.88
C GLU A 57 -10.26 -3.72 9.45
N LYS A 58 -11.26 -2.82 9.45
CA LYS A 58 -12.61 -3.13 9.93
C LYS A 58 -13.33 -4.02 8.94
N GLU A 59 -13.19 -3.75 7.64
CA GLU A 59 -13.74 -4.61 6.59
C GLU A 59 -13.10 -6.00 6.64
N LEU A 60 -11.77 -6.09 6.78
CA LEU A 60 -11.07 -7.37 6.98
C LEU A 60 -11.58 -8.14 8.21
N LYS A 61 -11.85 -7.44 9.32
CA LYS A 61 -12.37 -8.07 10.53
C LYS A 61 -13.79 -8.60 10.33
N LYS A 62 -14.67 -7.82 9.71
CA LYS A 62 -16.05 -8.25 9.38
C LYS A 62 -16.04 -9.48 8.47
N GLU A 63 -15.17 -9.50 7.47
CA GLU A 63 -15.08 -10.61 6.53
C GLU A 63 -14.59 -11.89 7.21
N LYS A 64 -13.59 -11.78 8.11
CA LYS A 64 -13.15 -12.90 8.97
C LYS A 64 -14.25 -13.41 9.89
N GLU A 65 -15.03 -12.52 10.51
CA GLU A 65 -16.17 -12.88 11.36
C GLU A 65 -17.27 -13.60 10.56
N ALA A 66 -17.60 -13.10 9.36
CA ALA A 66 -18.55 -13.72 8.46
C ALA A 66 -18.08 -15.12 7.99
N GLN A 67 -16.80 -15.27 7.66
CA GLN A 67 -16.21 -16.57 7.30
C GLN A 67 -16.26 -17.55 8.48
N LYS A 68 -15.93 -17.11 9.70
CA LYS A 68 -16.04 -17.93 10.91
C LYS A 68 -17.48 -18.41 11.11
N GLN A 69 -18.45 -17.52 10.97
CA GLN A 69 -19.87 -17.85 11.12
C GLN A 69 -20.32 -18.91 10.11
N LYS A 70 -19.91 -18.80 8.84
CA LYS A 70 -20.20 -19.79 7.80
C LYS A 70 -19.61 -21.17 8.12
N ARG A 71 -18.41 -21.23 8.68
CA ARG A 71 -17.74 -22.49 9.08
C ARG A 71 -18.39 -23.16 10.29
N ILE A 72 -19.01 -22.40 11.19
CA ILE A 72 -19.75 -22.95 12.33
C ILE A 72 -21.12 -23.48 11.88
N ALA A 73 -21.69 -22.87 10.85
CA ALA A 73 -23.01 -23.25 10.32
C ALA A 73 -22.96 -24.42 9.31
N ALA A 74 -21.76 -24.85 8.89
CA ALA A 74 -21.53 -25.99 7.99
C ALA A 74 -21.14 -27.23 8.80
#